data_AF-A0ABD3WE09-F1
#
_entry.id   AF-A0ABD3WE09-F1
#
_cell.length_a   1.000
_cell.length_b   1.000
_cell.length_c   1.000
_cell.angle_alpha   90.00
_cell.angle_beta   90.00
_cell.angle_gamma   90.00
#
_symmetry.space_group_name_H-M   'P 1'
#
loop_
_entity.id
_entity.type
_entity.pdbx_description
1 polymer ?
#
loop_
_entity_poly.entity_id
_entity_poly.type
_entity_poly.pdbx_seq_one_letter_code
_entity_poly.pdbx_strand_id
1 'polypeptide(L)'
;MDNQIQVRDAALIVAIDFGTSYSGYAFQFYYQYEKDPTKIDSPQAFNSSSGRLASMKTSTCLLLNEGKEIDECCFGFEAEDKYMELCFNKTNKHYYFFRRFKMQLQDGQLPPTLDKQCEDNLKHGFTACLKESAHETEISLIESKLLLKPQLVEKLFRQATDQIIEHMKYILEESPVKSISHILMVGGFSESPFVQNVVREAFDGKNGLKVIIPKDAGITIAKGAVLYGRFPKIIESRVLRFTYGLGKSPRFIEGTHPEEKKIRSDTGIRCSDVFDIILSADTEVKSGFSVENKYLTIHYFQEELQLDIYYTKEKKPRFTTDPGCKLLGGLNVKIPNPSKDQHRVYVTFQFGMTELKISAREQSSKLPCTTKLTMIE
;
A
#
# COMPACT_ATOMS: atom_id res chain seq x y z
N MET A 1 -3.65 6.29 -33.15
CA MET A 1 -4.91 6.39 -32.40
C MET A 1 -4.88 5.30 -31.36
N ASP A 2 -4.36 5.60 -30.18
CA ASP A 2 -4.42 4.68 -29.04
C ASP A 2 -5.87 4.64 -28.56
N ASN A 3 -6.61 3.61 -28.95
CA ASN A 3 -7.88 3.24 -28.32
C ASN A 3 -7.58 2.69 -26.92
N GLN A 4 -7.07 3.54 -26.02
CA GLN A 4 -7.12 3.24 -24.60
C GLN A 4 -8.58 3.36 -24.18
N ILE A 5 -9.21 2.21 -23.94
CA ILE A 5 -10.48 2.14 -23.22
C ILE A 5 -10.24 2.92 -21.92
N GLN A 6 -10.91 4.07 -21.77
CA GLN A 6 -10.87 4.75 -20.49
C GLN A 6 -11.54 3.82 -19.49
N VAL A 7 -10.87 3.52 -18.36
CA VAL A 7 -11.33 2.54 -17.37
C VAL A 7 -12.80 2.76 -16.96
N ARG A 8 -13.27 4.02 -17.00
CA ARG A 8 -14.67 4.38 -16.76
C ARG A 8 -15.68 3.68 -17.69
N ASP A 9 -15.31 3.46 -18.95
CA ASP A 9 -16.12 2.90 -20.03
C ASP A 9 -16.00 1.36 -20.09
N ALA A 10 -15.29 0.75 -19.14
CA ALA A 10 -15.17 -0.69 -19.04
C ALA A 10 -16.54 -1.35 -18.74
N ALA A 11 -16.86 -2.40 -19.48
CA ALA A 11 -18.08 -3.19 -19.29
C ALA A 11 -18.19 -3.79 -17.86
N LEU A 12 -17.05 -4.02 -17.21
CA LEU A 12 -16.92 -4.55 -15.86
C LEU A 12 -15.69 -3.92 -15.20
N ILE A 13 -15.84 -3.47 -13.96
CA ILE A 13 -14.72 -3.13 -13.08
C ILE A 13 -14.71 -4.14 -11.94
N VAL A 14 -13.54 -4.71 -11.67
CA VAL A 14 -13.32 -5.64 -10.55
C VAL A 14 -12.17 -5.11 -9.71
N ALA A 15 -12.39 -4.99 -8.41
CA ALA A 15 -11.35 -4.77 -7.43
C ALA A 15 -11.08 -6.07 -6.68
N ILE A 16 -9.83 -6.53 -6.70
CA ILE A 16 -9.39 -7.74 -5.99
C ILE A 16 -8.50 -7.29 -4.83
N ASP A 17 -8.88 -7.67 -3.61
CA ASP A 17 -8.12 -7.44 -2.38
C ASP A 17 -7.53 -8.76 -1.91
N PHE A 18 -6.24 -8.94 -2.14
CA PHE A 18 -5.48 -10.01 -1.50
C PHE A 18 -5.06 -9.56 -0.09
N GLY A 19 -5.79 -10.00 0.92
CA GLY A 19 -5.45 -9.71 2.32
C GLY A 19 -4.50 -10.75 2.91
N THR A 20 -3.93 -10.44 4.08
CA THR A 20 -2.99 -11.35 4.76
C THR A 20 -3.62 -12.69 5.14
N SER A 21 -4.83 -12.66 5.72
CA SER A 21 -5.55 -13.87 6.11
C SER A 21 -6.70 -14.22 5.17
N TYR A 22 -7.36 -13.21 4.61
CA TYR A 22 -8.52 -13.40 3.75
C TYR A 22 -8.44 -12.50 2.53
N SER A 23 -8.89 -13.02 1.39
CA SER A 23 -8.96 -12.31 0.13
C SER A 23 -10.40 -12.17 -0.33
N GLY A 24 -10.73 -11.06 -0.97
CA GLY A 24 -12.06 -10.80 -1.49
C GLY A 24 -12.01 -9.98 -2.75
N TYR A 25 -13.18 -9.83 -3.38
CA TYR A 25 -13.32 -8.94 -4.51
C TYR A 25 -14.68 -8.23 -4.48
N ALA A 26 -14.74 -7.11 -5.16
CA ALA A 26 -15.97 -6.39 -5.44
C ALA A 26 -15.98 -6.05 -6.93
N PHE A 27 -17.17 -5.91 -7.51
CA PHE A 27 -17.29 -5.62 -8.93
C PHE A 27 -18.56 -4.84 -9.27
N GLN A 28 -18.57 -4.21 -10.44
CA GLN A 28 -19.74 -3.52 -10.96
C GLN A 28 -19.74 -3.57 -12.49
N PHE A 29 -20.84 -4.04 -13.06
CA PHE A 29 -21.07 -3.96 -14.50
C PHE A 29 -21.46 -2.55 -14.93
N TYR A 30 -21.16 -2.18 -16.17
CA TYR A 30 -21.49 -0.86 -16.72
C TYR A 30 -23.00 -0.56 -16.67
N TYR A 31 -23.86 -1.53 -17.00
CA TYR A 31 -25.31 -1.32 -16.95
C TYR A 31 -25.87 -1.13 -15.52
N GLN A 32 -25.18 -1.65 -14.50
CA GLN A 32 -25.55 -1.44 -13.10
C GLN A 32 -25.17 -0.04 -12.67
N TYR A 33 -23.97 0.38 -13.07
CA TYR A 33 -23.47 1.73 -12.86
C TYR A 33 -24.40 2.79 -13.47
N GLU A 34 -24.91 2.60 -14.69
CA GLU A 34 -25.83 3.55 -15.33
C GLU A 34 -27.14 3.73 -14.56
N LYS A 35 -27.58 2.69 -13.82
CA LYS A 35 -28.79 2.72 -13.01
C LYS A 35 -28.54 3.30 -11.61
N ASP A 36 -27.48 2.86 -10.96
CA ASP A 36 -27.09 3.28 -9.63
C ASP A 36 -25.56 3.13 -9.45
N PRO A 37 -24.80 4.24 -9.52
CA PRO A 37 -23.35 4.22 -9.33
C PRO A 37 -22.89 3.66 -7.98
N THR A 38 -23.73 3.70 -6.96
CA THR A 38 -23.41 3.24 -5.59
C THR A 38 -23.61 1.74 -5.41
N LYS A 39 -24.31 1.08 -6.33
CA LYS A 39 -24.60 -0.34 -6.26
C LYS A 39 -23.41 -1.15 -6.77
N ILE A 40 -22.59 -1.62 -5.82
CA ILE A 40 -21.43 -2.46 -6.06
C ILE A 40 -21.67 -3.85 -5.49
N ASP A 41 -21.49 -4.86 -6.32
CA ASP A 41 -21.67 -6.25 -5.95
C ASP A 41 -20.38 -6.81 -5.32
N SER A 42 -20.56 -7.73 -4.39
CA SER A 42 -19.51 -8.52 -3.78
C SER A 42 -20.09 -9.88 -3.37
N PRO A 43 -19.26 -10.93 -3.22
CA PRO A 43 -19.71 -12.21 -2.71
C PRO A 43 -20.47 -12.04 -1.39
N GLN A 44 -21.69 -12.57 -1.32
CA GLN A 44 -22.52 -12.51 -0.11
C GLN A 44 -22.04 -13.52 0.95
N ALA A 45 -21.48 -14.65 0.51
CA ALA A 45 -20.82 -15.63 1.36
C ALA A 45 -19.84 -16.49 0.53
N PHE A 46 -18.62 -16.61 1.02
CA PHE A 46 -17.74 -17.75 0.81
C PHE A 46 -17.98 -18.71 1.97
N ASN A 47 -18.28 -19.96 1.65
CA ASN A 47 -18.49 -21.00 2.63
C ASN A 47 -17.25 -21.90 2.67
N SER A 48 -16.74 -22.18 3.87
CA SER A 48 -15.95 -23.41 4.06
C SER A 48 -16.86 -24.62 3.90
N SER A 49 -16.36 -25.77 3.43
CA SER A 49 -17.12 -27.03 3.36
C SER A 49 -17.80 -27.41 4.69
N SER A 50 -17.26 -26.96 5.82
CA SER A 50 -17.86 -27.17 7.15
C SER A 50 -19.17 -26.40 7.41
N GLY A 51 -19.60 -25.50 6.51
CA GLY A 51 -20.88 -24.78 6.55
C GLY A 51 -21.07 -23.80 7.71
N ARG A 52 -20.11 -23.70 8.65
CA ARG A 52 -20.24 -22.91 9.88
C ARG A 52 -19.65 -21.49 9.81
N LEU A 53 -18.97 -21.14 8.73
CA LEU A 53 -18.36 -19.84 8.52
C LEU A 53 -18.78 -19.31 7.14
N ALA A 54 -19.82 -18.48 7.13
CA ALA A 54 -20.15 -17.63 5.99
C ALA A 54 -19.32 -16.34 6.13
N SER A 55 -18.45 -16.06 5.17
CA SER A 55 -17.57 -14.89 5.18
C SER A 55 -17.68 -14.14 3.85
N MET A 56 -17.62 -12.82 3.85
CA MET A 56 -17.55 -12.03 2.61
C MET A 56 -16.19 -12.13 1.89
N LYS A 57 -15.22 -12.82 2.51
CA LYS A 57 -13.90 -13.11 1.96
C LYS A 57 -13.56 -14.60 2.08
N THR A 58 -12.79 -15.10 1.13
CA THR A 58 -12.23 -16.47 1.16
C THR A 58 -10.85 -16.46 1.81
N SER A 59 -10.35 -17.61 2.25
CA SER A 59 -9.01 -17.69 2.86
C SER A 59 -7.91 -17.29 1.86
N THR A 60 -6.86 -16.60 2.29
CA THR A 60 -5.68 -16.35 1.44
C THR A 60 -4.77 -17.60 1.45
N CYS A 61 -5.28 -18.67 0.88
CA CYS A 61 -4.61 -19.97 0.77
C CYS A 61 -4.57 -20.39 -0.69
N LEU A 62 -3.44 -20.96 -1.11
CA LEU A 62 -3.22 -21.48 -2.45
C LEU A 62 -2.68 -22.90 -2.33
N LEU A 63 -3.30 -23.84 -3.04
CA LEU A 63 -2.82 -25.21 -3.18
C LEU A 63 -2.45 -25.43 -4.64
N LEU A 64 -1.20 -25.81 -4.88
CA LEU A 64 -0.68 -26.14 -6.21
C LEU A 64 -0.29 -27.61 -6.26
N ASN A 65 -0.57 -28.29 -7.37
CA ASN A 65 0.02 -29.61 -7.61
C ASN A 65 1.42 -29.47 -8.23
N GLU A 66 2.24 -30.52 -8.11
CA GLU A 66 3.60 -30.56 -8.65
C GLU A 66 3.63 -30.47 -10.18
N GLY A 67 2.59 -30.99 -10.84
CA GLY A 67 2.40 -30.92 -12.29
C GLY A 67 2.01 -29.53 -12.83
N LYS A 68 1.66 -28.58 -11.95
CA LYS A 68 1.10 -27.25 -12.28
C LYS A 68 -0.14 -27.30 -13.19
N GLU A 69 -0.91 -28.39 -13.11
CA GLU A 69 -2.18 -28.49 -13.82
C GLU A 69 -3.19 -27.57 -13.11
N ILE A 70 -3.71 -26.60 -13.85
CA ILE A 70 -4.55 -25.53 -13.32
C ILE A 70 -5.81 -26.10 -12.65
N ASP A 71 -6.38 -27.16 -13.21
CA ASP A 71 -7.62 -27.78 -12.72
C ASP A 71 -7.45 -28.50 -11.37
N GLU A 72 -6.20 -28.83 -10.98
CA GLU A 72 -5.92 -29.41 -9.68
C GLU A 72 -5.47 -28.39 -8.63
N CYS A 73 -5.21 -27.16 -9.06
CA CYS A 73 -4.87 -26.05 -8.18
C CYS A 73 -6.15 -25.39 -7.64
N CYS A 74 -6.16 -25.01 -6.37
CA CYS A 74 -7.30 -24.31 -5.77
C CYS A 74 -6.87 -23.17 -4.86
N PHE A 75 -7.79 -22.25 -4.62
CA PHE A 75 -7.59 -21.06 -3.81
C PHE A 75 -8.70 -20.94 -2.78
N GLY A 76 -8.46 -20.28 -1.65
CA GLY A 76 -9.53 -20.03 -0.69
C GLY A 76 -9.75 -21.15 0.31
N PHE A 77 -10.98 -21.24 0.81
CA PHE A 77 -11.39 -22.35 1.65
C PHE A 77 -11.29 -23.70 0.95
N GLU A 78 -11.49 -23.76 -0.38
CA GLU A 78 -11.29 -24.98 -1.17
C GLU A 78 -9.85 -25.51 -1.06
N ALA A 79 -8.87 -24.60 -1.06
CA ALA A 79 -7.46 -24.97 -0.87
C ALA A 79 -7.20 -25.54 0.53
N GLU A 80 -7.84 -24.97 1.56
CA GLU A 80 -7.74 -25.49 2.93
C GLU A 80 -8.38 -26.87 3.03
N ASP A 81 -9.59 -27.03 2.49
CA ASP A 81 -10.37 -28.25 2.55
C ASP A 81 -9.69 -29.40 1.79
N LYS A 82 -9.26 -29.16 0.55
CA LYS A 82 -8.53 -30.15 -0.26
C LYS A 82 -7.19 -30.51 0.38
N TYR A 83 -6.46 -29.55 0.95
CA TYR A 83 -5.21 -29.86 1.65
C TYR A 83 -5.46 -30.70 2.91
N MET A 84 -6.49 -30.40 3.69
CA MET A 84 -6.87 -31.22 4.85
C MET A 84 -7.20 -32.66 4.45
N GLU A 85 -7.95 -32.85 3.36
CA GLU A 85 -8.26 -34.18 2.81
C GLU A 85 -7.01 -34.91 2.34
N LEU A 86 -6.12 -34.24 1.61
CA LEU A 86 -4.83 -34.81 1.17
C LEU A 86 -3.93 -35.21 2.34
N CYS A 87 -3.91 -34.41 3.41
CA CYS A 87 -3.19 -34.74 4.64
C CYS A 87 -3.80 -35.95 5.36
N PHE A 88 -5.12 -36.02 5.45
CA PHE A 88 -5.83 -37.16 6.05
C PHE A 88 -5.54 -38.47 5.29
N ASN A 89 -5.57 -38.40 3.96
CA ASN A 89 -5.31 -39.53 3.08
C ASN A 89 -3.81 -39.82 2.84
N LYS A 90 -2.89 -39.02 3.40
CA LYS A 90 -1.43 -39.10 3.22
C LYS A 90 -0.97 -39.02 1.75
N THR A 91 -1.73 -38.31 0.91
CA THR A 91 -1.47 -38.11 -0.53
C THR A 91 -0.94 -36.70 -0.86
N ASN A 92 -0.64 -35.90 0.16
CA ASN A 92 -0.18 -34.51 0.02
C ASN A 92 1.25 -34.32 -0.54
N LYS A 93 2.01 -35.39 -0.81
CA LYS A 93 3.43 -35.31 -1.23
C LYS A 93 3.66 -34.54 -2.53
N HIS A 94 2.69 -34.57 -3.43
CA HIS A 94 2.75 -33.92 -4.74
C HIS A 94 2.05 -32.55 -4.76
N TYR A 95 1.82 -31.96 -3.58
CA TYR A 95 1.08 -30.71 -3.44
C TYR A 95 1.84 -29.69 -2.58
N TYR A 96 1.86 -28.46 -3.06
CA TYR A 96 2.40 -27.30 -2.37
C TYR A 96 1.26 -26.45 -1.80
N PHE A 97 1.15 -26.40 -0.48
CA PHE A 97 0.15 -25.59 0.20
C PHE A 97 0.77 -24.33 0.78
N PHE A 98 0.30 -23.17 0.32
CA PHE A 98 0.73 -21.86 0.74
C PHE A 98 -0.39 -21.19 1.52
N ARG A 99 -0.16 -20.97 2.83
CA ARG A 99 -1.11 -20.31 3.71
C ARG A 99 -0.65 -18.90 4.04
N ARG A 100 -1.55 -17.93 3.90
CA ARG A 100 -1.26 -16.50 4.13
C ARG A 100 -0.05 -16.03 3.31
N PHE A 101 0.03 -16.50 2.07
CA PHE A 101 1.24 -16.36 1.23
C PHE A 101 1.62 -14.90 0.99
N LYS A 102 0.71 -13.94 1.12
CA LYS A 102 1.03 -12.50 1.13
C LYS A 102 2.14 -12.15 2.13
N MET A 103 2.15 -12.78 3.30
CA MET A 103 3.21 -12.59 4.31
C MET A 103 4.45 -13.42 3.99
N GLN A 104 4.29 -14.61 3.41
CA GLN A 104 5.41 -15.46 2.97
C GLN A 104 6.19 -14.85 1.79
N LEU A 105 5.57 -13.93 1.04
CA LEU A 105 6.21 -13.11 0.02
C LEU A 105 7.04 -11.96 0.61
N GLN A 106 6.98 -11.70 1.93
CA GLN A 106 7.73 -10.63 2.60
C GLN A 106 8.74 -11.11 3.65
N ASP A 107 8.59 -12.30 4.25
CA ASP A 107 9.68 -12.99 4.95
C ASP A 107 9.29 -14.45 5.24
N GLY A 108 10.24 -15.36 5.06
CA GLY A 108 10.00 -16.80 4.96
C GLY A 108 10.09 -17.57 6.27
N GLN A 109 8.95 -17.87 6.90
CA GLN A 109 8.63 -19.16 7.56
C GLN A 109 7.22 -19.16 8.21
N LEU A 110 6.57 -20.34 8.27
CA LEU A 110 5.26 -20.58 8.92
C LEU A 110 5.43 -21.45 10.20
N PRO A 111 4.52 -21.35 11.19
CA PRO A 111 4.62 -22.12 12.43
C PRO A 111 4.17 -23.59 12.26
N PRO A 112 4.94 -24.55 12.77
CA PRO A 112 4.55 -25.96 12.83
C PRO A 112 3.55 -26.19 13.97
N THR A 113 2.41 -26.80 13.65
CA THR A 113 1.37 -27.40 14.53
C THR A 113 1.54 -27.27 16.05
N LEU A 114 0.62 -26.53 16.69
CA LEU A 114 0.58 -26.16 18.11
C LEU A 114 0.93 -27.29 19.09
N ASP A 115 0.49 -28.52 18.83
CA ASP A 115 0.76 -29.67 19.71
C ASP A 115 2.24 -30.05 19.70
N LYS A 116 2.86 -30.10 18.51
CA LYS A 116 4.30 -30.27 18.34
C LYS A 116 5.09 -29.14 19.01
N GLN A 117 4.59 -27.91 18.95
CA GLN A 117 5.20 -26.79 19.68
C GLN A 117 5.09 -26.96 21.20
N CYS A 118 3.98 -27.48 21.72
CA CYS A 118 3.86 -27.81 23.14
C CYS A 118 4.81 -28.95 23.52
N GLU A 119 4.92 -30.00 22.71
CA GLU A 119 5.85 -31.11 22.96
C GLU A 119 7.31 -30.64 22.96
N ASP A 120 7.71 -29.85 21.95
CA ASP A 120 9.07 -29.35 21.80
C ASP A 120 9.47 -28.43 22.97
N ASN A 121 8.59 -27.47 23.32
CA ASN A 121 8.90 -26.38 24.27
C ASN A 121 8.49 -26.68 25.71
N LEU A 122 7.38 -27.40 25.93
CA LEU A 122 6.78 -27.64 27.24
C LEU A 122 6.86 -29.12 27.66
N LYS A 123 7.43 -29.99 26.82
CA LYS A 123 7.60 -31.44 27.06
C LYS A 123 6.30 -32.21 27.26
N HIS A 124 5.17 -31.59 26.96
CA HIS A 124 3.82 -32.15 27.09
C HIS A 124 2.99 -31.74 25.88
N GLY A 125 2.07 -32.62 25.45
CA GLY A 125 1.08 -32.26 24.44
C GLY A 125 0.14 -31.16 24.93
N PHE A 126 -0.47 -30.43 24.00
CA PHE A 126 -1.32 -29.26 24.27
C PHE A 126 -2.43 -29.55 25.28
N THR A 127 -3.07 -30.73 25.20
CA THR A 127 -4.15 -31.11 26.12
C THR A 127 -3.67 -31.28 27.57
N ALA A 128 -2.45 -31.78 27.77
CA ALA A 128 -1.85 -31.90 29.11
C ALA A 128 -1.47 -30.52 29.64
N CYS A 129 -0.82 -29.70 28.82
CA CYS A 129 -0.52 -28.30 29.15
C CYS A 129 -1.78 -27.51 29.53
N LEU A 130 -2.89 -27.74 28.83
CA LEU A 130 -4.15 -27.04 29.08
C LEU A 130 -4.76 -27.39 30.44
N LYS A 131 -4.74 -28.68 30.81
CA LYS A 131 -5.24 -29.16 32.12
C LYS A 131 -4.45 -28.60 33.30
N GLU A 132 -3.16 -28.33 33.09
CA GLU A 132 -2.28 -27.75 34.11
C GLU A 132 -2.34 -26.22 34.11
N SER A 133 -3.02 -25.60 33.15
CA SER A 133 -3.09 -24.15 33.01
C SER A 133 -4.25 -23.53 33.80
N ALA A 134 -4.12 -22.25 34.13
CA ALA A 134 -5.20 -21.45 34.69
C ALA A 134 -6.41 -21.30 33.75
N HIS A 135 -6.29 -21.72 32.49
CA HIS A 135 -7.29 -21.56 31.44
C HIS A 135 -8.00 -22.86 31.07
N GLU A 136 -7.84 -23.95 31.85
CA GLU A 136 -8.52 -25.25 31.62
C GLU A 136 -10.03 -25.07 31.42
N THR A 137 -10.64 -24.16 32.19
CA THR A 137 -12.08 -23.89 32.10
C THR A 137 -12.45 -22.87 31.02
N GLU A 138 -11.49 -22.15 30.46
CA GLU A 138 -11.70 -21.09 29.45
C GLU A 138 -11.42 -21.55 28.02
N ILE A 139 -10.71 -22.66 27.84
CA ILE A 139 -10.33 -23.24 26.55
C ILE A 139 -10.80 -24.70 26.54
N SER A 140 -11.46 -25.12 25.47
CA SER A 140 -11.79 -26.54 25.26
C SER A 140 -11.48 -26.95 23.83
N LEU A 141 -10.98 -28.17 23.66
CA LEU A 141 -10.77 -28.77 22.35
C LEU A 141 -12.03 -29.56 21.95
N ILE A 142 -12.64 -29.19 20.83
CA ILE A 142 -13.76 -29.94 20.22
C ILE A 142 -13.25 -30.41 18.86
N GLU A 143 -13.00 -31.71 18.73
CA GLU A 143 -12.35 -32.31 17.56
C GLU A 143 -10.98 -31.65 17.29
N SER A 144 -10.83 -30.96 16.15
CA SER A 144 -9.62 -30.23 15.75
C SER A 144 -9.73 -28.71 15.98
N LYS A 145 -10.74 -28.25 16.74
CA LYS A 145 -11.03 -26.83 16.94
C LYS A 145 -10.87 -26.43 18.41
N LEU A 146 -10.19 -25.31 18.63
CA LEU A 146 -10.14 -24.65 19.93
C LEU A 146 -11.37 -23.76 20.10
N LEU A 147 -12.17 -24.06 21.11
CA LEU A 147 -13.23 -23.20 21.59
C LEU A 147 -12.70 -22.38 22.76
N LEU A 148 -12.75 -21.06 22.63
CA LEU A 148 -12.32 -20.09 23.65
C LEU A 148 -13.56 -19.39 24.20
N LYS A 149 -13.64 -19.24 25.53
CA LYS A 149 -14.68 -18.41 26.14
C LYS A 149 -14.52 -16.94 25.71
N PRO A 150 -15.63 -16.19 25.51
CA PRO A 150 -15.57 -14.79 25.09
C PRO A 150 -14.65 -13.92 25.97
N GLN A 151 -14.68 -14.09 27.29
CA GLN A 151 -13.85 -13.31 28.22
C GLN A 151 -12.35 -13.52 27.99
N LEU A 152 -11.94 -14.73 27.61
CA LEU A 152 -10.55 -15.02 27.29
C LEU A 152 -10.16 -14.36 25.96
N VAL A 153 -11.03 -14.42 24.95
CA VAL A 153 -10.83 -13.72 23.68
C VAL A 153 -10.66 -12.22 23.92
N GLU A 154 -11.55 -11.60 24.70
CA GLU A 154 -11.44 -10.18 25.05
C GLU A 154 -10.12 -9.84 25.72
N LYS A 155 -9.68 -10.65 26.71
CA LYS A 155 -8.38 -10.48 27.38
C LYS A 155 -7.22 -10.57 26.39
N LEU A 156 -7.22 -11.57 25.49
CA LEU A 156 -6.17 -11.78 24.50
C LEU A 156 -6.04 -10.58 23.55
N PHE A 157 -7.16 -9.94 23.18
CA PHE A 157 -7.16 -8.80 22.27
C PHE A 157 -7.12 -7.43 22.97
N ARG A 158 -7.26 -7.38 24.31
CA ARG A 158 -7.34 -6.12 25.08
C ARG A 158 -6.13 -5.23 24.82
N GLN A 159 -4.92 -5.78 24.98
CA GLN A 159 -3.66 -5.06 24.76
C GLN A 159 -3.58 -4.46 23.35
N ALA A 160 -3.93 -5.24 22.32
CA ALA A 160 -3.94 -4.76 20.94
C ALA A 160 -4.96 -3.63 20.74
N THR A 161 -6.16 -3.77 21.30
CA THR A 161 -7.18 -2.72 21.20
C THR A 161 -6.80 -1.46 21.96
N ASP A 162 -6.19 -1.54 23.13
CA ASP A 162 -5.75 -0.37 23.89
C ASP A 162 -4.69 0.43 23.13
N GLN A 163 -3.72 -0.24 22.54
CA GLN A 163 -2.72 0.41 21.69
C GLN A 163 -3.35 1.10 20.47
N ILE A 164 -4.36 0.50 19.85
CA ILE A 164 -5.12 1.12 18.75
C ILE A 164 -5.80 2.41 19.25
N ILE A 165 -6.46 2.37 20.40
CA ILE A 165 -7.14 3.55 20.96
C ILE A 165 -6.16 4.66 21.31
N GLU A 166 -5.03 4.34 21.95
CA GLU A 166 -3.98 5.32 22.25
C GLU A 166 -3.42 5.96 20.98
N HIS A 167 -3.15 5.16 19.95
CA HIS A 167 -2.65 5.67 18.68
C HIS A 167 -3.68 6.55 17.97
N MET A 168 -4.96 6.17 18.00
CA MET A 168 -6.04 6.99 17.46
C MET A 168 -6.17 8.34 18.18
N LYS A 169 -6.03 8.38 19.52
CA LYS A 169 -6.00 9.63 20.29
C LYS A 169 -4.84 10.52 19.85
N TYR A 170 -3.64 9.95 19.77
CA TYR A 170 -2.45 10.66 19.30
C TYR A 170 -2.66 11.26 17.90
N ILE A 171 -3.19 10.50 16.95
CA ILE A 171 -3.46 11.00 15.58
C ILE A 171 -4.46 12.16 15.62
N LEU A 172 -5.52 12.07 16.44
CA LEU A 172 -6.52 13.13 16.55
C LEU A 172 -5.95 14.40 17.18
N GLU A 173 -5.07 14.26 18.17
CA GLU A 173 -4.41 15.37 18.87
C GLU A 173 -3.36 16.08 17.99
N GLU A 174 -2.54 15.30 17.27
CA GLU A 174 -1.48 15.82 16.41
C GLU A 174 -1.97 16.23 15.01
N SER A 175 -3.24 15.98 14.69
CA SER A 175 -3.76 16.28 13.36
C SER A 175 -3.72 17.79 13.08
N PRO A 176 -3.12 18.24 11.96
CA PRO A 176 -3.22 19.63 11.53
C PRO A 176 -4.65 20.00 11.09
N VAL A 177 -5.53 19.00 10.92
CA VAL A 177 -6.91 19.16 10.47
C VAL A 177 -7.83 19.37 11.67
N LYS A 178 -8.29 20.61 11.86
CA LYS A 178 -9.07 21.03 13.04
C LYS A 178 -10.53 20.57 13.06
N SER A 179 -11.02 19.88 12.03
CA SER A 179 -12.46 19.61 11.85
C SER A 179 -12.78 18.15 11.51
N ILE A 180 -12.20 17.20 12.26
CA ILE A 180 -12.54 15.79 12.13
C ILE A 180 -13.90 15.56 12.82
N SER A 181 -14.87 15.07 12.05
CA SER A 181 -16.24 14.82 12.53
C SER A 181 -16.62 13.34 12.55
N HIS A 182 -15.88 12.49 11.83
CA HIS A 182 -16.25 11.10 11.63
C HIS A 182 -15.02 10.19 11.72
N ILE A 183 -15.23 9.01 12.31
CA ILE A 183 -14.29 7.89 12.28
C ILE A 183 -14.97 6.77 11.51
N LEU A 184 -14.39 6.36 10.38
CA LEU A 184 -14.90 5.26 9.56
C LEU A 184 -14.07 4.01 9.82
N MET A 185 -14.68 2.98 10.40
CA MET A 185 -14.02 1.70 10.68
C MET A 185 -14.20 0.73 9.52
N VAL A 186 -13.12 0.40 8.80
CA VAL A 186 -13.14 -0.51 7.64
C VAL A 186 -12.18 -1.69 7.86
N GLY A 187 -12.29 -2.72 7.01
CA GLY A 187 -11.48 -3.94 7.10
C GLY A 187 -12.10 -5.00 8.02
N GLY A 188 -11.61 -6.24 7.92
CA GLY A 188 -12.22 -7.40 8.60
C GLY A 188 -12.18 -7.30 10.13
N PHE A 189 -11.16 -6.66 10.72
CA PHE A 189 -11.11 -6.50 12.18
C PHE A 189 -12.18 -5.54 12.71
N SER A 190 -12.63 -4.59 11.88
CA SER A 190 -13.75 -3.69 12.19
C SER A 190 -15.11 -4.40 12.21
N GLU A 191 -15.19 -5.65 11.76
CA GLU A 191 -16.40 -6.49 11.90
C GLU A 191 -16.53 -7.09 13.31
N SER A 192 -15.46 -7.07 14.12
CA SER A 192 -15.48 -7.59 15.49
C SER A 192 -16.35 -6.73 16.41
N PRO A 193 -17.43 -7.26 17.02
CA PRO A 193 -18.26 -6.50 17.96
C PRO A 193 -17.46 -5.95 19.14
N PHE A 194 -16.46 -6.70 19.62
CA PHE A 194 -15.57 -6.25 20.70
C PHE A 194 -14.80 -4.99 20.30
N VAL A 195 -14.17 -5.00 19.12
CA VAL A 195 -13.39 -3.85 18.62
C VAL A 195 -14.30 -2.66 18.37
N GLN A 196 -15.48 -2.87 17.78
CA GLN A 196 -16.46 -1.81 17.56
C GLN A 196 -16.89 -1.17 18.87
N ASN A 197 -17.16 -1.95 19.92
CA ASN A 197 -17.56 -1.43 21.22
C ASN A 197 -16.45 -0.61 21.86
N VAL A 198 -15.21 -1.14 21.89
CA VAL A 198 -14.05 -0.43 22.44
C VAL A 198 -13.83 0.93 21.74
N VAL A 199 -13.94 0.96 20.40
CA VAL A 199 -13.77 2.21 19.63
C VAL A 199 -14.94 3.18 19.83
N ARG A 200 -16.19 2.68 19.85
CA ARG A 200 -17.36 3.51 20.13
C ARG A 200 -17.30 4.14 21.53
N GLU A 201 -17.00 3.34 22.55
CA GLU A 201 -16.84 3.83 23.93
C GLU A 201 -15.74 4.88 24.03
N ALA A 202 -14.66 4.72 23.25
CA ALA A 202 -13.55 5.66 23.26
C ALA A 202 -13.90 6.99 22.58
N PHE A 203 -14.66 7.00 21.47
CA PHE A 203 -14.76 8.16 20.59
C PHE A 203 -16.17 8.59 20.17
N ASP A 204 -17.16 7.69 20.11
CA ASP A 204 -18.48 8.02 19.55
C ASP A 204 -19.24 9.02 20.43
N GLY A 205 -19.76 10.08 19.83
CA GLY A 205 -20.41 11.20 20.51
C GLY A 205 -19.46 12.15 21.26
N LYS A 206 -18.17 11.82 21.41
CA LYS A 206 -17.20 12.68 22.11
C LYS A 206 -16.64 13.73 21.15
N ASN A 207 -16.58 14.98 21.60
CA ASN A 207 -16.07 16.11 20.81
C ASN A 207 -16.75 16.25 19.42
N GLY A 208 -18.01 15.84 19.31
CA GLY A 208 -18.76 15.86 18.04
C GLY A 208 -18.34 14.80 17.02
N LEU A 209 -17.51 13.82 17.42
CA LEU A 209 -17.13 12.69 16.58
C LEU A 209 -18.27 11.68 16.47
N LYS A 210 -18.42 11.12 15.27
CA LYS A 210 -19.32 10.00 15.00
C LYS A 210 -18.55 8.80 14.47
N VAL A 211 -18.68 7.66 15.13
CA VAL A 211 -18.11 6.39 14.68
C VAL A 211 -19.09 5.71 13.73
N ILE A 212 -18.65 5.47 12.50
CA ILE A 212 -19.40 4.79 11.45
C ILE A 212 -18.71 3.46 11.16
N ILE A 213 -19.48 2.37 11.22
CA ILE A 213 -19.05 1.04 10.79
C ILE A 213 -19.97 0.62 9.63
N PRO A 214 -19.44 0.49 8.40
CA PRO A 214 -20.20 -0.03 7.27
C PRO A 214 -20.67 -1.46 7.55
N LYS A 215 -21.86 -1.82 7.04
CA LYS A 215 -22.40 -3.18 7.14
C LYS A 215 -21.42 -4.24 6.60
N ASP A 216 -20.69 -3.89 5.54
CA ASP A 216 -19.72 -4.77 4.88
C ASP A 216 -18.28 -4.26 5.08
N ALA A 217 -17.89 -3.97 6.32
CA ALA A 217 -16.60 -3.36 6.64
C ALA A 217 -15.41 -4.12 6.01
N GLY A 218 -15.45 -5.46 6.00
CA GLY A 218 -14.41 -6.31 5.42
C GLY A 218 -14.16 -6.08 3.94
N ILE A 219 -15.19 -5.82 3.14
CA ILE A 219 -15.08 -5.61 1.68
C ILE A 219 -15.15 -4.13 1.25
N THR A 220 -15.33 -3.22 2.21
CA THR A 220 -15.49 -1.77 1.95
C THR A 220 -14.32 -1.20 1.16
N ILE A 221 -13.09 -1.67 1.40
CA ILE A 221 -11.90 -1.25 0.64
C ILE A 221 -12.02 -1.61 -0.84
N ALA A 222 -12.44 -2.84 -1.16
CA ALA A 222 -12.62 -3.28 -2.54
C ALA A 222 -13.77 -2.52 -3.22
N LYS A 223 -14.88 -2.26 -2.50
CA LYS A 223 -15.97 -1.40 -3.02
C LYS A 223 -15.47 0.01 -3.35
N GLY A 224 -14.69 0.62 -2.45
CA GLY A 224 -14.05 1.91 -2.71
C GLY A 224 -13.14 1.89 -3.94
N ALA A 225 -12.40 0.81 -4.16
CA ALA A 225 -11.55 0.65 -5.34
C ALA A 225 -12.36 0.51 -6.65
N VAL A 226 -13.53 -0.13 -6.64
CA VAL A 226 -14.45 -0.14 -7.79
C VAL A 226 -14.94 1.28 -8.11
N LEU A 227 -15.36 2.04 -7.08
CA LEU A 227 -15.75 3.45 -7.26
C LEU A 227 -14.61 4.27 -7.84
N TYR A 228 -13.39 4.10 -7.31
CA TYR A 228 -12.20 4.79 -7.80
C TYR A 228 -11.87 4.42 -9.26
N GLY A 229 -11.98 3.15 -9.64
CA GLY A 229 -11.77 2.73 -11.03
C GLY A 229 -12.75 3.40 -12.00
N ARG A 230 -14.01 3.61 -11.58
CA ARG A 230 -15.03 4.29 -12.38
C ARG A 230 -14.83 5.81 -12.38
N PHE A 231 -14.45 6.37 -11.24
CA PHE A 231 -14.26 7.80 -11.03
C PHE A 231 -12.89 8.10 -10.41
N PRO A 232 -11.81 8.01 -11.20
CA PRO A 232 -10.47 8.29 -10.69
C PRO A 232 -10.38 9.69 -10.08
N LYS A 233 -11.06 10.68 -10.67
CA LYS A 233 -11.09 12.08 -10.21
C LYS A 233 -11.80 12.31 -8.86
N ILE A 234 -12.29 11.27 -8.17
CA ILE A 234 -12.92 11.40 -6.85
C ILE A 234 -11.93 11.87 -5.77
N ILE A 235 -10.63 11.66 -5.96
CA ILE A 235 -9.60 12.20 -5.07
C ILE A 235 -9.29 13.64 -5.49
N GLU A 236 -9.73 14.61 -4.69
CA GLU A 236 -9.55 16.04 -5.00
C GLU A 236 -8.13 16.53 -4.71
N SER A 237 -7.56 16.11 -3.58
CA SER A 237 -6.20 16.47 -3.16
C SER A 237 -5.53 15.36 -2.34
N ARG A 238 -4.21 15.45 -2.20
CA ARG A 238 -3.39 14.59 -1.36
C ARG A 238 -2.31 15.41 -0.68
N VAL A 239 -1.90 14.98 0.51
CA VAL A 239 -0.73 15.52 1.21
C VAL A 239 0.48 14.67 0.85
N LEU A 240 1.54 15.31 0.35
CA LEU A 240 2.77 14.62 -0.05
C LEU A 240 3.50 14.03 1.15
N ARG A 241 3.81 12.72 1.12
CA ARG A 241 4.59 12.05 2.18
C ARG A 241 6.09 12.34 2.13
N PHE A 242 6.60 12.75 0.97
CA PHE A 242 8.01 12.98 0.73
C PHE A 242 8.24 14.32 0.04
N THR A 243 9.41 14.89 0.27
CA THR A 243 9.96 15.98 -0.53
C THR A 243 10.53 15.39 -1.81
N TYR A 244 10.10 15.92 -2.97
CA TYR A 244 10.57 15.52 -4.28
C TYR A 244 11.45 16.60 -4.89
N GLY A 245 12.52 16.17 -5.57
CA GLY A 245 13.46 17.09 -6.18
C GLY A 245 14.30 16.48 -7.29
N LEU A 246 15.16 17.32 -7.86
CA LEU A 246 16.14 16.92 -8.86
C LEU A 246 17.55 17.09 -8.31
N GLY A 247 18.46 16.19 -8.70
CA GLY A 247 19.89 16.45 -8.57
C GLY A 247 20.31 17.53 -9.56
N LYS A 248 20.99 18.57 -9.07
CA LYS A 248 21.59 19.60 -9.93
C LYS A 248 23.00 19.92 -9.49
N SER A 249 23.78 20.43 -10.44
CA SER A 249 25.10 20.97 -10.15
C SER A 249 25.11 22.46 -10.46
N PRO A 250 24.75 23.38 -9.55
CA PRO A 250 24.75 24.81 -9.82
C PRO A 250 26.17 25.40 -9.82
N ARG A 251 26.34 26.68 -10.18
CA ARG A 251 27.63 27.36 -9.99
C ARG A 251 28.03 27.33 -8.51
N PHE A 252 29.31 27.12 -8.26
CA PHE A 252 29.84 27.08 -6.90
C PHE A 252 29.78 28.47 -6.25
N ILE A 253 29.43 28.54 -4.96
CA ILE A 253 29.29 29.78 -4.21
C ILE A 253 30.18 29.62 -2.98
N GLU A 254 31.28 30.36 -2.97
CA GLU A 254 32.26 30.36 -1.88
C GLU A 254 31.60 30.74 -0.55
N GLY A 255 31.97 30.06 0.54
CA GLY A 255 31.39 30.27 1.87
C GLY A 255 29.97 29.74 2.08
N THR A 256 29.27 29.32 1.01
CA THR A 256 27.97 28.64 1.10
C THR A 256 28.11 27.16 0.78
N HIS A 257 28.65 26.81 -0.39
CA HIS A 257 28.81 25.41 -0.78
C HIS A 257 30.03 24.76 -0.09
N PRO A 258 29.94 23.49 0.34
CA PRO A 258 31.08 22.78 0.90
C PRO A 258 32.18 22.58 -0.14
N GLU A 259 33.44 22.80 0.24
CA GLU A 259 34.59 22.69 -0.67
C GLU A 259 34.76 21.27 -1.22
N GLU A 260 34.40 20.24 -0.45
CA GLU A 260 34.44 18.84 -0.89
C GLU A 260 33.44 18.50 -1.99
N LYS A 261 32.43 19.35 -2.23
CA LYS A 261 31.45 19.24 -3.32
C LYS A 261 31.85 20.05 -4.56
N LYS A 262 33.03 20.67 -4.57
CA LYS A 262 33.52 21.53 -5.66
C LYS A 262 33.98 20.68 -6.84
N ILE A 263 33.39 20.91 -8.01
CA ILE A 263 33.74 20.23 -9.26
C ILE A 263 34.05 21.25 -10.34
N ARG A 264 34.94 20.88 -11.28
CA ARG A 264 35.29 21.73 -12.43
C ARG A 264 34.56 21.24 -13.67
N SER A 265 33.86 22.15 -14.34
CA SER A 265 33.38 21.98 -15.71
C SER A 265 34.11 22.93 -16.66
N ASP A 266 33.97 22.69 -17.95
CA ASP A 266 34.35 23.61 -19.03
C ASP A 266 33.62 24.97 -18.99
N THR A 267 32.43 25.02 -18.37
CA THR A 267 31.66 26.25 -18.12
C THR A 267 31.97 26.95 -16.78
N GLY A 268 32.86 26.40 -15.95
CA GLY A 268 33.30 27.01 -14.69
C GLY A 268 33.31 26.07 -13.48
N ILE A 269 33.39 26.63 -12.28
CA ILE A 269 33.37 25.86 -11.03
C ILE A 269 31.92 25.66 -10.57
N ARG A 270 31.56 24.43 -10.20
CA ARG A 270 30.21 24.02 -9.83
C ARG A 270 30.20 23.26 -8.50
N CYS A 271 29.04 23.15 -7.88
CA CYS A 271 28.82 22.31 -6.71
C CYS A 271 28.08 21.04 -7.13
N SER A 272 28.58 19.85 -6.81
CA SER A 272 27.90 18.59 -7.13
C SER A 272 26.76 18.29 -6.16
N ASP A 273 25.85 17.41 -6.59
CA ASP A 273 24.87 16.75 -5.74
C ASP A 273 23.87 17.68 -5.02
N VAL A 274 23.65 18.90 -5.49
CA VAL A 274 22.68 19.80 -4.86
C VAL A 274 21.27 19.26 -5.07
N PHE A 275 20.49 19.17 -4.00
CA PHE A 275 19.09 18.78 -4.06
C PHE A 275 18.25 20.02 -4.41
N ASP A 276 17.64 20.03 -5.59
CA ASP A 276 16.70 21.06 -5.99
C ASP A 276 15.28 20.65 -5.62
N ILE A 277 14.73 21.26 -4.56
CA ILE A 277 13.38 20.96 -4.09
C ILE A 277 12.37 21.46 -5.12
N ILE A 278 11.56 20.54 -5.65
CA ILE A 278 10.39 20.88 -6.45
C ILE A 278 9.19 21.12 -5.54
N LEU A 279 8.90 20.17 -4.65
CA LEU A 279 7.84 20.24 -3.64
C LEU A 279 8.26 19.52 -2.38
N SER A 280 7.95 20.09 -1.23
CA SER A 280 8.26 19.53 0.08
C SER A 280 7.18 18.57 0.58
N ALA A 281 7.58 17.64 1.45
CA ALA A 281 6.65 16.84 2.25
C ALA A 281 5.65 17.72 3.00
N ASP A 282 4.47 17.18 3.26
CA ASP A 282 3.29 17.81 3.86
C ASP A 282 2.62 18.90 3.01
N THR A 283 3.04 19.09 1.77
CA THR A 283 2.32 19.97 0.84
C THR A 283 1.05 19.28 0.35
N GLU A 284 -0.10 19.95 0.47
CA GLU A 284 -1.33 19.53 -0.19
C GLU A 284 -1.29 19.85 -1.69
N VAL A 285 -1.47 18.83 -2.52
CA VAL A 285 -1.52 18.95 -3.99
C VAL A 285 -2.89 18.49 -4.49
N LYS A 286 -3.52 19.30 -5.34
CA LYS A 286 -4.78 18.93 -6.01
C LYS A 286 -4.54 17.98 -7.17
N SER A 287 -5.55 17.20 -7.53
CA SER A 287 -5.49 16.30 -8.69
C SER A 287 -5.15 17.09 -9.96
N GLY A 288 -4.09 16.67 -10.67
CA GLY A 288 -3.61 17.33 -11.88
C GLY A 288 -2.73 18.55 -11.64
N PHE A 289 -2.39 18.87 -10.38
CA PHE A 289 -1.43 19.91 -10.05
C PHE A 289 -0.08 19.65 -10.73
N SER A 290 0.52 20.71 -11.25
CA SER A 290 1.82 20.63 -11.89
C SER A 290 2.71 21.82 -11.53
N VAL A 291 4.00 21.55 -11.44
CA VAL A 291 5.05 22.54 -11.21
C VAL A 291 6.05 22.41 -12.35
N GLU A 292 6.40 23.53 -12.97
CA GLU A 292 7.40 23.58 -14.04
C GLU A 292 8.62 24.39 -13.59
N ASN A 293 9.79 23.77 -13.68
CA ASN A 293 11.08 24.38 -13.37
C ASN A 293 11.98 24.39 -14.61
N LYS A 294 12.92 25.34 -14.66
CA LYS A 294 13.85 25.52 -15.77
C LYS A 294 15.27 25.10 -15.38
N TYR A 295 15.87 24.26 -16.21
CA TYR A 295 17.25 23.77 -16.08
C TYR A 295 18.08 24.16 -17.31
N LEU A 296 19.39 24.19 -17.12
CA LEU A 296 20.36 24.57 -18.15
C LEU A 296 21.39 23.48 -18.33
N THR A 297 21.87 23.28 -19.57
CA THR A 297 23.09 22.49 -19.79
C THR A 297 24.27 23.12 -19.06
N ILE A 298 25.16 22.25 -18.58
CA ILE A 298 26.30 22.65 -17.74
C ILE A 298 27.63 22.42 -18.43
N HIS A 299 27.64 21.78 -19.60
CA HIS A 299 28.80 21.61 -20.46
C HIS A 299 28.62 22.25 -21.84
N TYR A 300 29.71 22.67 -22.47
CA TYR A 300 29.71 23.03 -23.89
C TYR A 300 29.48 21.77 -24.72
N PHE A 301 28.74 21.90 -25.82
CA PHE A 301 28.44 20.81 -26.73
C PHE A 301 27.80 19.59 -26.04
N GLN A 302 27.08 19.81 -24.94
CA GLN A 302 26.38 18.74 -24.22
C GLN A 302 25.28 18.12 -25.08
N GLU A 303 25.39 16.82 -25.37
CA GLU A 303 24.45 16.08 -26.23
C GLU A 303 23.19 15.63 -25.49
N GLU A 304 23.31 15.38 -24.18
CA GLU A 304 22.26 14.81 -23.35
C GLU A 304 22.25 15.43 -21.95
N LEU A 305 21.07 15.63 -21.38
CA LEU A 305 20.87 16.09 -20.00
C LEU A 305 20.13 15.01 -19.21
N GLN A 306 20.87 14.35 -18.32
CA GLN A 306 20.32 13.42 -17.34
C GLN A 306 19.65 14.19 -16.20
N LEU A 307 18.37 13.92 -15.97
CA LEU A 307 17.57 14.46 -14.88
C LEU A 307 17.30 13.35 -13.87
N ASP A 308 18.08 13.30 -12.80
CA ASP A 308 17.91 12.34 -11.72
C ASP A 308 16.95 12.87 -10.66
N ILE A 309 15.91 12.08 -10.39
CA ILE A 309 14.77 12.47 -9.55
C ILE A 309 14.93 11.80 -8.19
N TYR A 310 14.92 12.59 -7.14
CA TYR A 310 15.14 12.15 -5.77
C TYR A 310 13.92 12.40 -4.90
N TYR A 311 13.83 11.62 -3.82
CA TYR A 311 12.85 11.83 -2.75
C TYR A 311 13.48 11.65 -1.37
N THR A 312 12.91 12.28 -0.35
CA THR A 312 13.32 12.16 1.05
C THR A 312 12.17 12.52 2.00
N LYS A 313 12.22 12.06 3.26
CA LYS A 313 11.27 12.51 4.31
C LYS A 313 11.60 13.91 4.84
N GLU A 314 12.85 14.36 4.67
CA GLU A 314 13.28 15.67 5.12
C GLU A 314 12.59 16.80 4.33
N LYS A 315 12.11 17.85 5.01
CA LYS A 315 11.41 18.96 4.35
C LYS A 315 12.34 19.89 3.56
N LYS A 316 13.60 19.96 3.99
CA LYS A 316 14.62 20.89 3.48
C LYS A 316 15.97 20.18 3.24
N PRO A 317 16.02 19.13 2.40
CA PRO A 317 17.28 18.52 2.01
C PRO A 317 18.16 19.54 1.29
N ARG A 318 19.47 19.39 1.45
CA ARG A 318 20.46 20.27 0.83
C ARG A 318 21.20 19.58 -0.31
N PHE A 319 21.52 18.30 -0.13
CA PHE A 319 22.20 17.47 -1.12
C PHE A 319 21.48 16.15 -1.37
N THR A 320 21.63 15.60 -2.59
CA THR A 320 21.11 14.28 -2.97
C THR A 320 21.83 13.15 -2.26
N THR A 321 22.99 13.44 -1.65
CA THR A 321 23.76 12.53 -0.79
C THR A 321 23.42 12.67 0.70
N ASP A 322 22.50 13.57 1.08
CA ASP A 322 22.09 13.70 2.48
C ASP A 322 21.44 12.39 2.98
N PRO A 323 21.57 12.05 4.27
CA PRO A 323 20.94 10.85 4.82
C PRO A 323 19.44 10.81 4.56
N GLY A 324 18.95 9.69 4.01
CA GLY A 324 17.54 9.49 3.68
C GLY A 324 17.10 9.96 2.30
N CYS A 325 17.96 10.68 1.55
CA CYS A 325 17.75 10.95 0.13
C CYS A 325 17.94 9.67 -0.69
N LYS A 326 16.98 9.39 -1.58
CA LYS A 326 16.98 8.19 -2.44
C LYS A 326 16.64 8.56 -3.87
N LEU A 327 17.30 7.91 -4.83
CA LEU A 327 16.98 8.02 -6.24
C LEU A 327 15.65 7.31 -6.51
N LEU A 328 14.70 8.02 -7.12
CA LEU A 328 13.42 7.48 -7.56
C LEU A 328 13.51 6.95 -9.00
N GLY A 329 14.26 7.64 -9.84
CA GLY A 329 14.41 7.34 -11.26
C GLY A 329 15.09 8.48 -12.00
N GLY A 330 15.20 8.36 -13.33
CA GLY A 330 15.85 9.36 -14.16
C GLY A 330 15.12 9.59 -15.49
N LEU A 331 15.35 10.76 -16.08
CA LEU A 331 14.88 11.12 -17.41
C LEU A 331 16.05 11.69 -18.20
N ASN A 332 16.39 11.07 -19.32
CA ASN A 332 17.44 11.57 -20.20
C ASN A 332 16.84 12.43 -21.32
N VAL A 333 17.33 13.65 -21.50
CA VAL A 333 16.85 14.62 -22.49
C VAL A 333 17.92 14.86 -23.54
N LYS A 334 17.63 14.52 -24.79
CA LYS A 334 18.52 14.82 -25.91
C LYS A 334 18.52 16.31 -26.22
N ILE A 335 19.72 16.87 -26.41
CA ILE A 335 19.93 18.28 -26.71
C ILE A 335 20.16 18.41 -28.23
N PRO A 336 19.30 19.14 -28.96
CA PRO A 336 19.46 19.34 -30.39
C PRO A 336 20.60 20.33 -30.67
N ASN A 337 21.37 20.07 -31.74
CA ASN A 337 22.45 20.96 -32.20
C ASN A 337 23.36 21.46 -31.06
N PRO A 338 24.05 20.58 -30.32
CA PRO A 338 24.88 20.96 -29.19
C PRO A 338 25.86 22.07 -29.56
N SER A 339 25.94 23.10 -28.73
CA SER A 339 26.75 24.29 -28.97
C SER A 339 27.43 24.77 -27.69
N LYS A 340 28.20 25.87 -27.79
CA LYS A 340 28.73 26.54 -26.59
C LYS A 340 27.66 27.28 -25.79
N ASP A 341 26.50 27.54 -26.38
CA ASP A 341 25.39 28.21 -25.70
C ASP A 341 24.66 27.24 -24.76
N GLN A 342 24.16 27.77 -23.66
CA GLN A 342 23.37 26.97 -22.72
C GLN A 342 21.98 26.71 -23.28
N HIS A 343 21.60 25.44 -23.37
CA HIS A 343 20.25 25.05 -23.73
C HIS A 343 19.35 25.09 -22.51
N ARG A 344 18.09 25.48 -22.73
CA ARG A 344 17.06 25.57 -21.68
C ARG A 344 16.14 24.37 -21.77
N VAL A 345 16.03 23.64 -20.67
CA VAL A 345 15.13 22.50 -20.52
C VAL A 345 14.10 22.83 -19.46
N TYR A 346 12.83 22.77 -19.83
CA TYR A 346 11.71 22.94 -18.91
C TYR A 346 11.26 21.57 -18.44
N VAL A 347 11.25 21.35 -17.14
CA VAL A 347 10.87 20.09 -16.50
C VAL A 347 9.60 20.32 -15.72
N THR A 348 8.55 19.60 -16.10
CA THR A 348 7.24 19.63 -15.45
C THR A 348 7.07 18.38 -14.60
N PHE A 349 6.81 18.57 -13.31
CA PHE A 349 6.33 17.55 -12.40
C PHE A 349 4.82 17.67 -12.31
N GLN A 350 4.11 16.65 -12.78
CA GLN A 350 2.67 16.55 -12.67
C GLN A 350 2.33 15.49 -11.62
N PHE A 351 1.71 15.94 -10.53
CA PHE A 351 1.29 15.09 -9.44
C PHE A 351 -0.07 14.50 -9.82
N GLY A 352 -0.01 13.25 -10.29
CA GLY A 352 -1.18 12.43 -10.52
C GLY A 352 -1.68 11.80 -9.21
N MET A 353 -2.62 10.88 -9.34
CA MET A 353 -3.20 10.22 -8.17
C MET A 353 -2.22 9.20 -7.58
N THR A 354 -1.85 8.17 -8.36
CA THR A 354 -0.93 7.09 -7.95
C THR A 354 0.45 7.20 -8.59
N GLU A 355 0.60 8.09 -9.57
CA GLU A 355 1.81 8.24 -10.38
C GLU A 355 2.30 9.70 -10.33
N LEU A 356 3.62 9.86 -10.25
CA LEU A 356 4.31 11.08 -10.57
C LEU A 356 4.68 11.04 -12.04
N LYS A 357 4.09 11.94 -12.83
CA LYS A 357 4.46 12.08 -14.24
C LYS A 357 5.46 13.22 -14.36
N ILE A 358 6.61 12.93 -14.96
CA ILE A 358 7.65 13.92 -15.17
C ILE A 358 7.91 14.02 -16.67
N SER A 359 7.81 15.23 -17.19
CA SER A 359 8.11 15.51 -18.59
C SER A 359 9.13 16.62 -18.69
N ALA A 360 10.08 16.49 -19.61
CA ALA A 360 11.05 17.51 -19.92
C ALA A 360 10.98 17.88 -21.40
N ARG A 361 11.14 19.17 -21.69
CA ARG A 361 11.15 19.73 -23.05
C ARG A 361 12.30 20.71 -23.19
N GLU A 362 13.16 20.50 -24.18
CA GLU A 362 14.15 21.50 -24.56
C GLU A 362 13.47 22.59 -25.40
N GLN A 363 13.84 23.85 -25.16
CA GLN A 363 13.14 25.02 -25.68
C GLN A 363 13.05 25.07 -27.22
N SER A 364 14.11 24.65 -27.90
CA SER A 364 14.29 24.84 -29.35
C SER A 364 13.67 23.70 -30.15
N SER A 365 13.90 22.46 -29.73
CA SER A 365 13.32 21.26 -30.35
C SER A 365 11.84 21.09 -30.06
N LYS A 366 11.37 21.57 -28.89
CA LYS A 366 10.02 21.29 -28.36
C LYS A 366 9.67 19.80 -28.27
N LEU A 367 10.63 18.89 -28.47
CA LEU A 367 10.41 17.45 -28.39
C LEU A 367 10.29 17.06 -26.92
N PRO A 368 9.12 16.58 -26.46
CA PRO A 368 8.95 16.19 -25.08
C PRO A 368 9.55 14.80 -24.84
N CYS A 369 10.38 14.67 -23.82
CA CYS A 369 10.72 13.39 -23.22
C CYS A 369 9.88 13.22 -21.95
N THR A 370 9.29 12.05 -21.71
CA THR A 370 8.42 11.83 -20.55
C THR A 370 8.75 10.51 -19.89
N THR A 371 8.75 10.50 -18.56
CA THR A 371 8.76 9.28 -17.75
C THR A 371 7.62 9.31 -16.74
N LYS A 372 7.20 8.14 -16.30
CA LYS A 372 6.20 7.95 -15.24
C LYS A 372 6.84 7.13 -14.13
N LEU A 373 6.76 7.65 -12.92
CA LEU A 373 7.28 7.00 -11.72
C LEU A 373 6.12 6.79 -10.76
N THR A 374 6.08 5.64 -10.11
CA THR A 374 5.07 5.39 -9.07
C THR A 374 5.38 6.26 -7.86
N MET A 375 4.38 6.95 -7.33
CA MET A 375 4.54 7.67 -6.08
C MET A 375 4.81 6.64 -4.98
N ILE A 376 5.87 6.85 -4.21
CA ILE A 376 6.17 5.99 -3.08
C ILE A 376 5.16 6.28 -1.98
N GLU A 377 4.42 5.25 -1.59
CA GLU A 377 3.52 5.26 -0.45
C GLU A 377 4.32 5.07 0.84
#